data_AF-A0A176RVD3-F1
#
_entry.id   AF-A0A176RVD3-F1
#
_cell.length_a   1.000
_cell.length_b   1.000
_cell.length_c   1.000
_cell.angle_alpha   90.00
_cell.angle_beta   90.00
_cell.angle_gamma   90.00
#
_symmetry.space_group_name_H-M   'P 1'
#
loop_
_entity.id
_entity.type
_entity.pdbx_description
1 polymer ?
#
loop_
_entity_poly.entity_id
_entity_poly.type
_entity_poly.pdbx_seq_one_letter_code
_entity_poly.pdbx_strand_id
1 'polypeptide(L)'
;MVKPINFAYHEGIIYFHTAKEGEKIDDIKRCSKVCFEVDLPLAYIKAKKNPCEATYLYRSIIVTGKAKFIEDTGQKLLALKLLMSKYQPEGGYVEDYVPK
;
A
#
# COMPACT_ATOMS: atom_id res chain seq x y z
N MET A 1 -9.15 -3.77 12.19
CA MET A 1 -9.03 -2.29 12.21
C MET A 1 -8.34 -1.85 10.91
N VAL A 2 -8.63 -0.66 10.38
CA VAL A 2 -7.94 -0.14 9.16
C VAL A 2 -6.58 0.43 9.57
N LYS A 3 -5.53 0.10 8.82
CA LYS A 3 -4.15 0.55 9.09
C LYS A 3 -3.58 1.24 7.85
N PRO A 4 -3.14 2.51 7.94
CA PRO A 4 -2.46 3.17 6.83
C PRO A 4 -1.09 2.54 6.60
N ILE A 5 -0.74 2.34 5.32
CA ILE A 5 0.54 1.77 4.89
C ILE A 5 1.01 2.44 3.61
N ASN A 6 2.33 2.55 3.46
CA ASN A 6 2.94 2.72 2.16
C ASN A 6 2.96 1.36 1.44
N PHE A 7 2.72 1.37 0.13
CA PHE A 7 2.62 0.15 -0.66
C PHE A 7 3.24 0.32 -2.05
N ALA A 8 3.67 -0.78 -2.64
CA ALA A 8 4.00 -0.89 -4.06
C ALA A 8 3.18 -2.01 -4.69
N TYR A 9 2.84 -1.87 -5.97
CA TYR A 9 2.16 -2.90 -6.74
C TYR A 9 3.11 -3.41 -7.82
N HIS A 10 3.26 -4.72 -7.92
CA HIS A 10 4.05 -5.35 -8.96
C HIS A 10 3.47 -6.73 -9.28
N GLU A 11 3.20 -6.99 -10.57
CA GLU A 11 2.72 -8.28 -11.09
C GLU A 11 1.55 -8.91 -10.30
N GLY A 12 0.53 -8.12 -9.98
CA GLY A 12 -0.65 -8.61 -9.27
C GLY A 12 -0.48 -8.73 -7.75
N ILE A 13 0.70 -8.40 -7.21
CA ILE A 13 0.99 -8.45 -5.78
C ILE A 13 1.13 -7.04 -5.21
N ILE A 14 0.52 -6.83 -4.05
CA ILE A 14 0.66 -5.61 -3.26
C ILE A 14 1.69 -5.87 -2.16
N TYR A 15 2.78 -5.12 -2.20
CA TYR A 15 3.86 -5.16 -1.22
C TYR A 15 3.77 -3.98 -0.28
N PHE A 16 4.00 -4.20 1.00
CA PHE A 16 4.19 -3.14 1.99
C PHE A 16 5.22 -3.57 3.02
N HIS A 17 5.85 -2.61 3.68
CA HIS A 17 6.84 -2.85 4.72
C HIS A 17 6.34 -2.33 6.08
N THR A 18 6.71 -3.03 7.16
CA THR A 18 6.35 -2.63 8.51
C THR A 18 7.30 -3.24 9.54
N ALA A 19 7.16 -2.83 10.81
CA ALA A 19 7.90 -3.41 11.92
C ALA A 19 7.56 -4.91 12.09
N LYS A 20 8.46 -5.64 12.76
CA LYS A 20 8.28 -7.09 13.00
C LYS A 20 7.21 -7.41 14.06
N GLU A 21 6.73 -6.40 14.78
CA GLU A 21 5.80 -6.51 15.90
C GLU A 21 4.75 -5.39 15.87
N GLY A 22 3.70 -5.56 16.68
CA GLY A 22 2.59 -4.63 16.81
C GLY A 22 1.29 -5.16 16.23
N GLU A 23 0.20 -4.43 16.51
CA GLU A 23 -1.17 -4.89 16.29
C GLU A 23 -1.45 -5.40 14.86
N LYS A 24 -0.90 -4.76 13.83
CA LYS A 24 -1.11 -5.20 12.44
C LYS A 24 -0.49 -6.56 12.15
N ILE A 25 0.65 -6.85 12.77
CA ILE A 25 1.34 -8.13 12.63
C ILE A 25 0.56 -9.21 13.38
N ASP A 26 0.11 -8.89 14.59
CA ASP A 26 -0.68 -9.81 15.41
C ASP A 26 -2.03 -10.14 14.75
N ASP A 27 -2.66 -9.16 14.10
CA ASP A 27 -3.87 -9.34 13.30
C ASP A 27 -3.65 -10.28 12.11
N ILE A 28 -2.59 -10.06 11.32
CA ILE A 28 -2.27 -10.92 10.16
C ILE A 28 -1.92 -12.34 10.60
N LYS A 29 -1.17 -12.50 11.69
CA LYS A 29 -0.84 -13.81 12.28
C LYS A 29 -2.11 -14.55 12.75
N ARG A 30 -3.06 -13.82 13.34
CA ARG A 30 -4.34 -14.38 13.81
C ARG A 30 -5.27 -14.75 12.65
N CYS A 31 -5.31 -13.93 11.61
CA CYS A 31 -6.09 -14.20 10.40
C CYS A 31 -5.47 -13.49 9.18
N SER A 32 -5.06 -14.27 8.19
CA SER A 32 -4.42 -13.71 6.99
C SER A 32 -5.38 -13.07 6.00
N LYS A 33 -6.71 -13.19 6.20
CA LYS A 33 -7.71 -12.56 5.32
C LYS A 33 -7.66 -11.04 5.52
N VAL A 34 -7.35 -10.32 4.45
CA VAL A 34 -7.21 -8.85 4.47
C VAL A 34 -8.04 -8.20 3.36
N CYS A 35 -8.37 -6.93 3.58
CA CYS A 35 -8.88 -6.03 2.56
C CYS A 35 -7.84 -4.91 2.38
N PHE A 36 -7.48 -4.64 1.14
CA PHE A 36 -6.68 -3.50 0.76
C PHE A 36 -7.56 -2.53 0.00
N GLU A 37 -7.47 -1.27 0.37
CA GLU A 37 -8.27 -0.20 -0.21
C GLU A 37 -7.36 1.02 -0.45
N VAL A 38 -7.54 1.63 -1.62
CA VAL A 38 -6.94 2.91 -1.96
C VAL A 38 -7.93 3.72 -2.79
N ASP A 39 -8.00 5.00 -2.50
CA ASP A 39 -8.73 5.98 -3.28
C ASP A 39 -7.80 7.07 -3.82
N LEU A 40 -8.20 7.65 -4.93
CA LEU A 40 -7.59 8.82 -5.54
C LEU A 40 -8.66 9.92 -5.66
N PRO A 41 -8.57 10.97 -4.82
CA PRO A 41 -9.31 12.21 -4.98
C PRO A 41 -9.11 12.83 -6.36
N LEU A 42 -10.19 13.18 -7.08
CA LEU A 42 -10.08 13.88 -8.36
C LEU A 42 -10.61 15.32 -8.27
N ALA A 43 -11.84 15.52 -7.80
CA ALA A 43 -12.41 16.86 -7.70
C ALA A 43 -13.63 16.91 -6.78
N TYR A 44 -13.85 18.07 -6.15
CA TYR A 44 -15.12 18.41 -5.52
C TYR A 44 -16.03 19.11 -6.52
N ILE A 45 -17.26 18.63 -6.64
CA ILE A 45 -18.28 19.21 -7.50
C ILE A 45 -19.22 20.02 -6.62
N LYS A 46 -19.22 21.34 -6.80
CA LYS A 46 -20.09 22.25 -6.05
C LYS A 46 -21.54 22.12 -6.53
N ALA A 47 -22.47 22.09 -5.58
CA ALA A 47 -23.89 22.27 -5.88
C ALA A 47 -24.16 23.64 -6.51
N LYS A 48 -25.07 23.70 -7.49
CA LYS A 48 -25.49 24.95 -8.13
C LYS A 48 -26.79 25.47 -7.54
N LYS A 49 -27.74 24.59 -7.24
CA LYS A 49 -29.06 24.97 -6.71
C LYS A 49 -29.49 24.14 -5.52
N ASN A 50 -29.35 22.81 -5.61
CA ASN A 50 -29.73 21.89 -4.53
C ASN A 50 -28.48 21.32 -3.84
N PRO A 51 -28.36 21.35 -2.49
CA PRO A 51 -27.25 20.73 -1.77
C PRO A 51 -26.95 19.28 -2.17
N CYS A 52 -27.94 18.49 -2.59
CA CYS A 52 -27.76 17.11 -3.06
C CYS A 52 -26.96 16.99 -4.38
N GLU A 53 -26.76 18.09 -5.11
CA GLU A 53 -25.89 18.12 -6.30
C GLU A 53 -24.39 18.12 -5.93
N ALA A 54 -24.06 18.46 -4.67
CA ALA A 54 -22.68 18.44 -4.21
C ALA A 54 -22.18 16.99 -4.21
N THR A 55 -21.11 16.73 -4.95
CA THR A 55 -20.54 15.38 -5.06
C THR A 55 -19.02 15.42 -5.16
N TYR A 56 -18.42 14.25 -5.22
CA TYR A 56 -16.99 14.04 -5.18
C TYR A 56 -16.59 13.02 -6.25
N LEU A 57 -15.72 13.45 -7.17
CA LEU A 57 -15.14 12.57 -8.17
C LEU A 57 -13.91 11.89 -7.57
N TYR A 58 -13.87 10.57 -7.67
CA TYR A 58 -12.76 9.75 -7.20
C TYR A 58 -12.59 8.51 -8.07
N ARG A 59 -11.44 7.85 -7.94
CA ARG A 59 -11.22 6.47 -8.38
C ARG A 59 -10.83 5.67 -7.17
N SER A 60 -11.36 4.47 -7.01
CA SER A 60 -10.94 3.59 -5.92
C SER A 60 -10.74 2.16 -6.40
N ILE A 61 -9.89 1.46 -5.65
CA ILE A 61 -9.65 0.03 -5.80
C ILE A 61 -9.85 -0.60 -4.43
N ILE A 62 -10.68 -1.64 -4.38
CA ILE A 62 -10.89 -2.47 -3.19
C ILE A 62 -10.57 -3.91 -3.59
N VAL A 63 -9.60 -4.52 -2.91
CA VAL A 63 -9.19 -5.91 -3.17
C VAL A 63 -9.22 -6.69 -1.87
N THR A 64 -9.82 -7.87 -1.91
CA THR A 64 -9.77 -8.82 -0.79
C THR A 64 -8.83 -9.97 -1.14
N GLY A 65 -8.12 -10.47 -0.14
CA GLY A 65 -7.10 -11.50 -0.37
C GLY A 65 -6.50 -12.03 0.91
N LYS A 66 -5.34 -12.65 0.79
CA LYS A 66 -4.56 -13.16 1.93
C LYS A 66 -3.20 -12.48 2.00
N ALA A 67 -2.88 -11.90 3.15
CA ALA A 67 -1.55 -11.41 3.45
C ALA A 67 -0.60 -12.57 3.75
N LYS A 68 0.63 -12.50 3.27
CA LYS A 68 1.69 -13.49 3.51
C LYS A 68 2.98 -12.79 3.89
N PHE A 69 3.65 -13.29 4.93
CA PHE A 69 5.01 -12.88 5.26
C PHE A 69 5.98 -13.41 4.21
N ILE A 70 6.79 -12.52 3.64
CA ILE A 70 7.87 -12.88 2.73
C ILE A 70 9.04 -13.32 3.60
N GLU A 71 9.56 -14.53 3.38
CA GLU A 71 10.76 -15.02 4.07
C GLU A 71 12.01 -14.97 3.20
N ASP A 72 11.85 -15.22 1.90
CA ASP A 72 12.92 -15.18 0.91
C ASP A 72 13.57 -13.79 0.83
N THR A 73 14.90 -13.76 0.89
CA THR A 73 15.68 -12.52 0.88
C THR A 73 15.60 -11.81 -0.46
N GLY A 74 15.55 -12.55 -1.58
CA GLY A 74 15.41 -11.96 -2.92
C GLY A 74 14.09 -11.21 -3.09
N GLN A 75 12.98 -11.83 -2.68
CA GLN A 75 11.66 -11.20 -2.70
C GLN A 75 11.56 -10.01 -1.74
N LYS A 76 12.19 -10.08 -0.55
CA LYS A 76 12.29 -8.92 0.36
C LYS A 76 13.00 -7.75 -0.31
N LEU A 77 14.15 -8.02 -0.94
CA LEU A 77 14.93 -7.00 -1.64
C LEU A 77 14.13 -6.37 -2.78
N LEU A 78 13.45 -7.18 -3.60
CA LEU A 78 12.57 -6.70 -4.66
C LEU A 78 11.47 -5.78 -4.09
N ALA A 79 10.75 -6.23 -3.08
CA ALA A 79 9.65 -5.46 -2.46
C ALA A 79 10.13 -4.11 -1.91
N LEU A 80 11.30 -4.09 -1.24
CA LEU A 80 11.89 -2.88 -0.71
C LEU A 80 12.36 -1.94 -1.83
N LYS A 81 13.00 -2.47 -2.89
CA LYS A 81 13.39 -1.68 -4.07
C LYS A 81 12.16 -1.03 -4.72
N LEU A 82 11.06 -1.76 -4.91
CA LEU A 82 9.81 -1.24 -5.47
C LEU A 82 9.23 -0.09 -4.62
N LEU A 83 9.26 -0.22 -3.30
CA LEU A 83 8.84 0.86 -2.39
C LEU A 83 9.74 2.09 -2.55
N MET A 84 11.05 1.90 -2.60
CA MET A 84 11.99 3.00 -2.78
C MET A 84 11.79 3.71 -4.12
N SER A 85 11.69 2.97 -5.23
CA SER A 85 11.46 3.55 -6.55
C SER A 85 10.15 4.34 -6.62
N LYS A 86 9.10 3.90 -5.90
CA LYS A 86 7.81 4.60 -5.87
C LYS A 86 7.84 5.88 -5.03
N TYR A 87 8.47 5.83 -3.85
CA TYR A 87 8.36 6.90 -2.85
C TYR A 87 9.58 7.83 -2.78
N GLN A 88 10.72 7.44 -3.36
CA GLN A 88 11.94 8.25 -3.49
C GLN A 88 12.55 8.08 -4.90
N PRO A 89 11.83 8.48 -5.97
CA PRO A 89 12.26 8.29 -7.35
C PRO A 89 13.53 9.08 -7.71
N GLU A 90 13.83 10.18 -7.02
CA GLU A 90 15.02 11.00 -7.28
C GLU A 90 16.34 10.27 -6.94
N GLY A 91 16.27 9.22 -6.11
CA GLY A 91 17.38 8.28 -5.91
C GLY A 91 18.67 8.86 -5.31
N GLY A 92 19.71 8.03 -5.32
CA GLY A 92 21.03 8.26 -4.69
C GLY A 92 21.58 7.06 -3.90
N TYR A 93 20.83 5.96 -3.84
CA TYR A 93 21.18 4.75 -3.10
C TYR A 93 22.03 3.81 -3.96
N VAL A 94 23.02 3.17 -3.34
CA VAL A 94 23.90 2.19 -4.01
C VAL A 94 23.07 1.00 -4.47
N GLU A 95 23.07 0.68 -5.78
CA GLU A 95 22.28 -0.43 -6.35
C GLU A 95 22.64 -1.80 -5.76
N ASP A 96 23.90 -1.92 -5.31
CA ASP A 96 24.53 -3.11 -4.73
C ASP A 96 24.69 -3.01 -3.21
N TYR A 97 23.78 -2.30 -2.52
CA TYR A 97 23.79 -2.31 -1.06
C TYR A 97 23.60 -3.75 -0.53
N VAL A 98 24.68 -4.31 0.01
CA VAL A 98 24.67 -5.58 0.73
C VAL A 98 24.43 -5.28 2.20
N PRO A 99 23.27 -5.68 2.77
CA PRO A 99 23.04 -5.56 4.21
C PRO A 99 24.11 -6.35 4.97
N LYS A 100 24.69 -5.73 6.00
CA LYS A 100 25.56 -6.42 6.96
C LYS A 100 24.79 -7.48 7.75
#